data_AF-A0A200PYL3-F1
#
_entry.id   AF-A0A200PYL3-F1
#
_cell.length_a   1.000
_cell.length_b   1.000
_cell.length_c   1.000
_cell.angle_alpha   90.00
_cell.angle_beta   90.00
_cell.angle_gamma   90.00
#
_symmetry.space_group_name_H-M   'P 1'
#
loop_
_entity.id
_entity.type
_entity.pdbx_description
1 polymer ?
#
loop_
_entity_poly.entity_id
_entity_poly.type
_entity_poly.pdbx_seq_one_letter_code
_entity_poly.pdbx_strand_id
1 'polypeptide(L)'
;MEDNAAAFHTILNSIQALGKGFDVNFDTRLLYCKGVAGSRIVEVDEEHTKDLLVCDGVVVNDVSRDIRCSQETIQRESSGVCNFYEGISCGSSRVNGLDLIFFLA
;
A
#
# COMPACT_ATOMS: atom_id res chain seq x y z
N MET A 1 -22.93 7.98 6.92
CA MET A 1 -23.08 6.51 6.71
C MET A 1 -22.49 6.11 5.36
N GLU A 2 -22.60 6.95 4.33
CA GLU A 2 -22.01 6.74 2.99
C GLU A 2 -20.47 6.82 2.96
N ASP A 3 -19.86 7.68 3.79
CA ASP A 3 -18.39 7.81 3.87
C ASP A 3 -17.68 6.52 4.31
N ASN A 4 -18.28 5.76 5.23
CA ASN A 4 -17.74 4.47 5.67
C ASN A 4 -17.78 3.42 4.56
N ALA A 5 -18.73 3.49 3.62
CA ALA A 5 -18.80 2.56 2.50
C ALA A 5 -17.69 2.83 1.48
N ALA A 6 -17.42 4.09 1.16
CA ALA A 6 -16.32 4.48 0.28
C ALA A 6 -14.95 4.13 0.89
N ALA A 7 -14.78 4.38 2.18
CA ALA A 7 -13.57 3.98 2.92
C ALA A 7 -13.37 2.47 2.89
N PHE A 8 -14.41 1.70 3.22
CA PHE A 8 -14.38 0.23 3.18
C PHE A 8 -13.98 -0.31 1.81
N HIS A 9 -14.58 0.19 0.73
CA HIS A 9 -14.20 -0.21 -0.63
C HIS A 9 -12.76 0.14 -0.97
N THR A 10 -12.27 1.31 -0.54
CA THR A 10 -10.88 1.71 -0.75
C THR A 10 -9.91 0.77 -0.04
N ILE A 11 -10.24 0.37 1.20
CA ILE A 11 -9.45 -0.59 1.97
C ILE A 11 -9.44 -1.96 1.29
N LEU A 12 -10.59 -2.47 0.86
CA LEU A 12 -10.67 -3.74 0.13
C LEU A 12 -9.83 -3.72 -1.15
N ASN A 13 -9.93 -2.65 -1.94
CA ASN A 13 -9.12 -2.48 -3.14
C ASN A 13 -7.62 -2.45 -2.83
N SER A 14 -7.24 -1.85 -1.70
CA SER A 14 -5.84 -1.83 -1.23
C SER A 14 -5.33 -3.23 -0.92
N ILE A 15 -6.10 -4.03 -0.17
CA ILE A 15 -5.75 -5.42 0.18
C ILE A 15 -5.68 -6.31 -1.07
N GLN A 16 -6.62 -6.13 -2.01
CA GLN A 16 -6.63 -6.85 -3.28
C GLN A 16 -5.50 -6.44 -4.23
N ALA A 17 -4.88 -5.27 -4.02
CA ALA A 17 -3.74 -4.81 -4.79
C ALA A 17 -2.40 -5.35 -4.27
N LEU A 18 -2.34 -5.84 -3.03
CA LEU A 18 -1.12 -6.41 -2.47
C LEU A 18 -0.61 -7.58 -3.31
N GLY A 19 0.70 -7.62 -3.54
CA GLY A 19 1.34 -8.64 -4.36
C GLY A 19 1.05 -8.56 -5.85
N LYS A 20 0.29 -7.56 -6.35
CA LYS A 20 0.14 -7.31 -7.79
C LYS A 20 1.30 -6.48 -8.34
N GLY A 21 1.50 -6.54 -9.66
CA GLY A 21 2.51 -5.71 -10.33
C GLY A 21 2.09 -4.25 -10.40
N PHE A 22 3.05 -3.35 -10.60
CA PHE A 22 2.81 -1.91 -10.71
C PHE A 22 3.81 -1.28 -11.67
N ASP A 23 3.34 -0.47 -12.62
CA ASP A 23 4.21 0.29 -13.50
C ASP A 23 4.56 1.63 -12.86
N VAL A 24 5.78 1.78 -12.34
CA VAL A 24 6.23 3.01 -11.66
C VAL A 24 6.10 4.27 -12.53
N ASN A 25 6.13 4.13 -13.86
CA ASN A 25 6.09 5.27 -14.77
C ASN A 25 4.65 5.72 -15.10
N PHE A 26 3.69 4.79 -15.12
CA PHE A 26 2.33 5.06 -15.58
C PHE A 26 1.24 4.83 -14.53
N ASP A 27 1.52 3.99 -13.55
CA ASP A 27 0.62 3.66 -12.46
C ASP A 27 1.09 4.45 -11.24
N THR A 28 0.20 5.25 -10.65
CA THR A 28 0.48 5.98 -9.39
C THR A 28 -0.60 5.72 -8.35
N ARG A 29 -1.60 4.91 -8.69
CA ARG A 29 -2.81 4.65 -7.90
C ARG A 29 -3.10 3.16 -7.89
N LEU A 30 -3.70 2.69 -6.80
CA LEU A 30 -4.13 1.29 -6.62
C LEU A 30 -4.97 0.74 -7.78
N LEU A 31 -5.79 1.60 -8.40
CA LEU A 31 -6.64 1.25 -9.54
C LEU A 31 -5.84 0.71 -10.74
N TYR A 32 -4.55 1.00 -10.82
CA TYR A 32 -3.71 0.64 -11.96
C TYR A 32 -2.75 -0.52 -11.69
N CYS A 33 -2.75 -1.09 -10.48
CA CYS A 33 -1.99 -2.31 -10.18
C CYS A 33 -2.33 -3.40 -11.21
N LYS A 34 -1.29 -3.85 -11.91
CA LYS A 34 -1.33 -4.79 -13.03
C LYS A 34 -1.48 -6.22 -12.53
N GLY A 35 -2.22 -7.02 -13.29
CA GLY A 35 -2.39 -8.45 -13.04
C GLY A 35 -3.71 -8.94 -13.58
N VAL A 36 -3.79 -10.23 -13.89
CA VAL A 36 -5.07 -10.90 -14.16
C VAL A 36 -5.84 -11.03 -12.84
N ALA A 37 -7.17 -10.96 -12.88
CA ALA A 37 -7.99 -11.18 -11.69
C ALA A 37 -7.63 -12.53 -11.04
N GLY A 38 -7.31 -12.52 -9.74
CA GLY A 38 -6.87 -13.70 -9.01
C GLY A 38 -5.38 -14.05 -9.14
N SER A 39 -4.60 -13.30 -9.93
CA SER A 39 -3.15 -13.45 -9.99
C SER A 39 -2.44 -12.43 -9.09
N ARG A 40 -1.41 -12.89 -8.38
CA ARG A 40 -0.45 -12.07 -7.64
C ARG A 40 0.96 -12.55 -8.04
N ILE A 41 1.90 -11.60 -8.13
CA ILE A 41 3.33 -11.86 -8.30
C ILE A 41 3.93 -12.40 -7.00
N VAL A 42 3.40 -11.95 -5.86
CA VAL A 42 3.81 -12.38 -4.52
C VAL A 42 2.66 -13.14 -3.86
N GLU A 43 2.98 -14.28 -3.27
CA GLU A 43 2.03 -15.09 -2.50
C GLU A 43 1.63 -14.39 -1.20
N VAL A 44 0.35 -14.49 -0.85
CA VAL A 44 -0.22 -13.99 0.40
C VAL A 44 -0.79 -15.19 1.14
N ASP A 45 -0.54 -15.28 2.45
CA ASP A 45 -1.09 -16.35 3.28
C ASP A 45 -2.60 -16.11 3.48
N GLU A 46 -3.41 -16.73 2.62
CA GLU A 46 -4.88 -16.70 2.68
C GLU A 46 -5.43 -17.82 3.61
N GLU A 47 -4.59 -18.73 4.13
CA GLU A 47 -5.01 -19.80 5.05
C GLU A 47 -5.13 -19.27 6.48
N HIS A 48 -4.16 -18.45 6.92
CA HIS A 48 -4.17 -17.88 8.27
C HIS A 48 -4.60 -16.42 8.25
N THR A 49 -5.88 -16.20 8.52
CA THR A 49 -6.50 -14.87 8.48
C THR A 49 -6.82 -14.31 9.87
N LYS A 50 -7.13 -13.01 9.91
CA LYS A 50 -7.60 -12.27 11.09
C LYS A 50 -8.53 -11.14 10.67
N ASP A 51 -9.28 -10.62 11.64
CA ASP A 51 -10.01 -9.36 11.47
C ASP A 51 -9.01 -8.19 11.57
N LEU A 52 -8.93 -7.40 10.51
CA LEU A 52 -8.11 -6.20 10.43
C LEU A 52 -8.95 -4.99 10.81
N LEU A 53 -8.64 -4.40 11.96
CA LEU A 53 -9.16 -3.09 12.35
C LEU A 53 -8.35 -2.01 11.62
N VAL A 54 -9.05 -1.18 10.85
CA VAL A 54 -8.51 -0.04 10.09
C VAL A 54 -9.00 1.26 10.73
N CYS A 55 -8.38 2.38 10.35
CA CYS A 55 -8.73 3.73 10.79
C CYS A 55 -10.26 3.96 10.79
N ASP A 56 -10.72 4.75 11.75
CA ASP A 56 -12.14 5.11 11.93
C ASP A 56 -13.08 3.95 12.27
N GLY A 57 -12.54 2.87 12.83
CA GLY A 57 -13.32 1.74 13.35
C GLY A 57 -13.89 0.82 12.28
N VAL A 58 -13.39 0.93 11.05
CA VAL A 58 -13.74 0.01 9.96
C VAL A 58 -13.05 -1.33 10.20
N VAL A 59 -13.80 -2.42 10.17
CA VAL A 59 -13.27 -3.78 10.31
C VAL A 59 -13.38 -4.50 8.97
N VAL A 60 -12.27 -5.09 8.54
CA VAL A 60 -12.22 -5.98 7.38
C VAL A 60 -11.87 -7.38 7.86
N ASN A 61 -12.74 -8.34 7.59
CA ASN A 61 -12.54 -9.73 8.01
C ASN A 61 -11.69 -10.49 6.99
N ASP A 62 -11.21 -11.66 7.40
CA ASP A 62 -10.51 -12.63 6.53
C ASP A 62 -9.28 -12.05 5.83
N VAL A 63 -8.57 -11.15 6.49
CA VAL A 63 -7.31 -10.59 5.98
C VAL A 63 -6.15 -11.44 6.46
N SER A 64 -5.21 -11.75 5.57
CA SER A 64 -3.97 -12.44 5.93
C SER A 64 -3.34 -11.86 7.21
N ARG A 65 -2.92 -12.73 8.12
CA ARG A 65 -2.36 -12.34 9.42
C ARG A 65 -1.12 -11.44 9.31
N ASP A 66 -0.39 -11.55 8.20
CA ASP A 66 0.84 -10.82 7.94
C ASP A 66 0.60 -9.38 7.47
N ILE A 67 -0.62 -9.08 7.01
CA ILE A 67 -1.01 -7.73 6.63
C ILE A 67 -1.26 -6.91 7.90
N ARG A 68 -0.68 -5.71 7.94
CA ARG A 68 -0.86 -4.74 9.02
C ARG A 68 -1.34 -3.42 8.44
N CYS A 69 -2.15 -2.71 9.20
CA CYS A 69 -2.54 -1.34 8.89
C CYS A 69 -1.90 -0.43 9.95
N SER A 70 -1.09 0.53 9.51
CA SER A 70 -0.55 1.59 10.36
C SER A 70 -1.24 2.90 10.00
N GLN A 71 -1.64 3.66 11.01
CA GLN A 71 -2.15 5.01 10.84
C GLN A 71 -0.99 5.99 11.08
N GLU A 72 -0.33 6.38 10.00
CA GLU A 72 0.71 7.41 10.06
C GLU A 72 0.15 8.74 9.55
N THR A 73 0.58 9.84 10.16
CA THR A 73 0.21 11.17 9.67
C THR A 73 0.99 11.38 8.38
N ILE A 74 0.31 11.43 7.24
CA ILE A 74 0.96 11.58 5.94
C ILE A 74 1.70 12.92 5.93
N GLN A 75 3.01 12.88 6.09
CA GLN A 75 3.89 14.01 5.86
C GLN A 75 4.48 13.81 4.46
N ARG A 76 3.84 14.41 3.45
CA ARG A 76 4.40 14.44 2.09
C ARG A 76 5.61 15.37 2.10
N GLU A 77 6.79 14.78 2.26
CA GLU A 77 8.06 15.44 1.98
C GLU A 77 8.20 15.50 0.45
N SER A 78 7.80 16.63 -0.16
CA SER A 78 8.04 16.85 -1.59
C SER A 78 9.46 17.35 -1.79
N SER A 79 10.38 16.47 -2.18
CA SER A 79 11.63 16.92 -2.81
C SER A 79 11.32 17.40 -4.24
N GLY A 80 11.94 18.51 -4.66
CA GLY A 80 11.88 18.94 -6.06
C GLY A 80 12.50 17.90 -7.01
N VAL A 81 12.60 18.25 -8.30
CA VAL A 81 13.33 17.39 -9.26
C VAL A 81 14.80 17.36 -8.85
N CYS A 82 15.25 16.23 -8.30
CA CYS A 82 16.65 16.03 -7.94
C CYS A 82 17.48 15.73 -9.20
N ASN A 83 18.65 16.36 -9.29
CA ASN A 83 19.63 15.97 -10.30
C ASN A 83 20.24 14.60 -9.98
N PHE A 84 20.81 13.94 -10.99
CA PHE A 84 21.34 12.57 -10.87
C PHE A 84 22.32 12.38 -9.68
N TYR A 85 23.13 13.40 -9.37
CA TYR A 85 24.07 13.39 -8.25
C TYR A 85 23.42 13.64 -6.88
N GLU A 86 22.27 14.29 -6.87
CA GLU A 86 21.50 14.65 -5.66
C GLU A 86 20.57 13.51 -5.23
N GLY A 87 20.15 12.66 -6.17
CA GLY A 87 19.34 11.46 -5.91
C GLY A 87 19.98 10.47 -4.92
N ILE A 88 21.31 10.44 -4.82
CA ILE A 88 22.04 9.58 -3.85
C ILE A 88 21.84 10.08 -2.40
N SER A 89 21.76 11.40 -2.20
CA SER A 89 21.51 12.00 -0.88
C SER A 89 20.02 12.05 -0.55
N CYS A 90 19.15 12.25 -1.55
CA CYS A 90 17.71 12.37 -1.36
C CYS A 90 17.05 11.04 -0.94
N GLY A 91 17.67 9.90 -1.24
CA GLY A 91 17.26 8.58 -0.73
C GLY A 91 17.72 8.27 0.70
N SER A 92 18.50 9.15 1.35
CA SER A 92 19.11 8.90 2.66
C SER A 92 18.50 9.72 3.81
N SER A 93 17.44 10.49 3.56
CA SER A 93 16.62 11.05 4.63
C SER A 93 16.02 9.88 5.41
N ARG A 94 16.47 9.71 6.66
CA ARG A 94 16.02 8.63 7.56
C ARG A 94 14.50 8.70 7.74
N VAL A 95 13.78 7.90 6.96
CA VAL A 95 12.35 7.63 7.15
C VAL A 95 12.20 6.61 8.26
N ASN A 96 12.10 7.11 9.49
CA ASN A 96 11.59 6.33 10.62
C ASN A 96 10.06 6.28 10.48
N GLY A 97 9.55 5.25 9.83
CA GLY A 97 8.12 5.08 9.56
C GLY A 97 7.93 4.58 8.15
N LEU A 98 7.88 3.25 8.02
CA LEU A 98 7.18 2.44 7.02
C LEU A 98 6.97 2.97 5.57
N ASP A 99 7.86 3.81 5.04
CA ASP A 99 7.92 4.14 3.60
C ASP A 99 8.60 3.01 2.80
N LEU A 100 8.23 1.76 3.10
CA LEU A 100 8.38 0.66 2.16
C LEU A 100 7.13 0.62 1.29
N ILE A 101 7.03 1.63 0.41
CA ILE A 101 6.36 1.47 -0.87
C ILE A 101 6.96 0.22 -1.52
N PHE A 102 6.21 -0.87 -1.55
CA PHE A 102 6.32 -1.93 -2.56
C PHE A 102 7.74 -2.34 -3.01
N PHE A 103 8.71 -2.41 -2.09
CA PHE A 103 10.04 -2.95 -2.37
C PHE A 103 10.09 -4.41 -1.92
N LEU A 104 9.40 -5.28 -2.68
CA LEU A 104 9.94 -6.58 -3.05
C LEU A 104 9.14 -7.14 -4.25
N ALA A 105 9.58 -6.76 -5.44
CA ALA A 105 9.82 -7.66 -6.57
C ALA A 105 11.06 -7.14 -7.30
#